data_AF-A0A9W4SSD7-F1
#
_entry.id   AF-A0A9W4SSD7-F1
#
_cell.length_a   1.000
_cell.length_b   1.000
_cell.length_c   1.000
_cell.angle_alpha   90.00
_cell.angle_beta   90.00
_cell.angle_gamma   90.00
#
_symmetry.space_group_name_H-M   'P 1'
#
loop_
_entity.id
_entity.type
_entity.pdbx_description
1 polymer ?
#
loop_
_entity_poly.entity_id
_entity_poly.type
_entity_poly.pdbx_seq_one_letter_code
_entity_poly.pdbx_strand_id
1 'polypeptide(L)'
;MVKKSDRHDIISLKKKVELHDKKIELHEKKIELSNEKFNLYERKENERVEEKIDFLSRTQKLLQIKNLCNVRGALEFIRSQIILSSIKNLSFSEPNDKALKVLSDNEEFIKELTHACEANFLRYNDVQRSLGGLYHAASKNFHGHEKDIVIDSRSFTKNEVFVLGVLFRHFNVPFNYCDENGKLVEYPYKV
;
A
#
# COMPACT_ATOMS: atom_id res chain seq x y z
N MET A 1 -5.18 64.81 63.67
CA MET A 1 -4.12 65.36 62.80
C MET A 1 -3.25 64.20 62.31
N VAL A 2 -3.41 63.77 61.06
CA VAL A 2 -2.49 62.80 60.43
C VAL A 2 -1.27 63.57 59.93
N LYS A 3 -0.06 63.15 60.29
CA LYS A 3 1.18 63.88 60.01
C LYS A 3 1.51 63.79 58.51
N LYS A 4 2.06 64.86 57.92
CA LYS A 4 2.46 64.91 56.49
C LYS A 4 3.41 63.77 56.06
N SER A 5 4.14 63.17 57.01
CA SER A 5 5.01 61.99 56.80
C SER A 5 4.23 60.76 56.37
N ASP A 6 3.10 60.48 57.03
CA ASP A 6 2.31 59.24 56.81
C ASP A 6 1.66 59.22 55.42
N ARG A 7 1.35 60.39 54.85
CA ARG A 7 0.79 60.49 53.48
C ARG A 7 1.81 60.14 52.40
N HIS A 8 3.08 60.47 52.61
CA HIS A 8 4.14 60.18 51.63
C HIS A 8 4.42 58.68 51.56
N ASP A 9 4.42 58.01 52.71
CA ASP A 9 4.63 56.56 52.81
C ASP A 9 3.48 55.76 52.19
N ILE A 10 2.23 56.20 52.39
CA ILE A 10 1.05 55.59 51.75
C ILE A 10 1.10 55.72 50.22
N ILE A 11 1.53 56.88 49.69
CA ILE A 11 1.67 57.08 48.24
C ILE A 11 2.79 56.20 47.67
N SER A 12 3.92 56.08 48.39
CA SER A 12 5.02 55.20 47.99
C SER A 12 4.62 53.72 48.00
N LEU A 13 3.81 53.29 48.97
CA LEU A 13 3.29 51.92 49.04
C LEU A 13 2.33 51.60 47.90
N LYS A 14 1.39 52.51 47.59
CA LYS A 14 0.45 52.35 46.46
C LYS A 14 1.17 52.18 45.13
N LYS A 15 2.21 52.99 44.87
CA LYS A 15 3.04 52.85 43.66
C LYS A 15 3.77 51.50 43.58
N LYS A 16 4.24 50.97 44.71
CA LYS A 16 4.91 49.65 44.75
C LYS A 16 3.95 48.51 44.44
N VAL A 17 2.73 48.57 44.97
CA VAL A 17 1.68 47.58 44.70
C VAL A 17 1.29 47.60 43.21
N GLU A 18 1.02 48.78 42.65
CA GLU A 18 0.66 48.91 41.23
C GLU A 18 1.77 48.40 40.30
N LEU A 19 3.03 48.60 40.68
CA LEU A 19 4.19 48.12 39.91
C LEU A 19 4.38 46.60 40.04
N HIS A 20 4.00 46.03 41.18
CA HIS A 20 3.98 44.58 41.40
C HIS A 20 2.87 43.91 40.58
N ASP A 21 1.66 44.49 40.57
CA ASP A 21 0.53 43.96 39.80
C ASP A 21 0.82 43.96 38.29
N LYS A 22 1.42 45.05 37.76
CA LYS A 22 1.90 45.10 36.36
C LYS A 22 2.96 44.05 36.04
N LYS A 23 3.81 43.68 37.00
CA LYS A 23 4.81 42.61 36.82
C LYS A 23 4.16 41.24 36.77
N ILE A 24 3.16 40.99 37.61
CA ILE A 24 2.37 39.75 37.59
C ILE A 24 1.67 39.61 36.23
N GLU A 25 0.95 40.63 35.79
CA GLU A 25 0.21 40.61 34.52
C GLU A 25 1.15 40.35 33.32
N LEU A 26 2.35 40.95 33.34
CA LEU A 26 3.35 40.74 32.29
C LEU A 26 3.97 39.33 32.35
N HIS A 27 4.06 38.72 33.53
CA HIS A 27 4.52 37.35 33.68
C HIS A 27 3.46 36.35 33.20
N GLU A 28 2.20 36.55 33.56
CA GLU A 28 1.06 35.75 33.08
C GLU A 28 0.97 35.78 31.55
N LYS A 29 1.04 36.98 30.94
CA LYS A 29 1.08 37.12 29.48
C LYS A 29 2.26 36.38 28.84
N LYS A 30 3.44 36.35 29.47
CA LYS A 30 4.59 35.60 28.97
C LYS A 30 4.37 34.09 29.03
N ILE A 31 3.74 33.59 30.09
CA ILE A 31 3.39 32.18 30.22
C ILE A 31 2.38 31.79 29.13
N GLU A 32 1.34 32.61 28.93
CA GLU A 32 0.32 32.38 27.91
C GLU A 32 0.93 32.34 26.49
N LEU A 33 1.74 33.34 26.13
CA LEU A 33 2.48 33.37 24.86
C LEU A 33 3.42 32.17 24.69
N SER A 34 4.04 31.69 25.76
CA SER A 34 4.90 30.51 25.71
C SER A 34 4.09 29.24 25.44
N ASN A 35 2.94 29.09 26.09
CA ASN A 35 2.04 27.96 25.90
C ASN A 35 1.44 27.96 24.49
N GLU A 36 1.02 29.12 23.99
CA GLU A 36 0.54 29.25 22.60
C GLU A 36 1.62 28.85 21.58
N LYS A 37 2.86 29.30 21.77
CA LYS A 37 3.98 28.92 20.90
C LYS A 37 4.25 27.41 20.94
N PHE A 38 4.21 26.81 22.13
CA PHE A 38 4.39 25.37 22.28
C PHE A 38 3.28 24.59 21.57
N ASN A 39 2.02 24.96 21.80
CA ASN A 39 0.87 24.34 21.14
C ASN A 39 0.92 24.49 19.61
N LEU A 40 1.34 25.66 19.11
CA LEU A 40 1.51 25.88 17.68
C LEU A 40 2.61 24.99 17.09
N TYR A 41 3.71 24.80 17.81
CA TYR A 41 4.80 23.92 17.39
C TYR A 41 4.34 22.45 17.33
N GLU A 42 3.66 21.98 18.37
CA GLU A 42 3.12 20.62 18.42
C GLU A 42 2.13 20.35 17.29
N ARG A 43 1.21 21.30 17.01
CA ARG A 43 0.29 21.19 15.87
C ARG A 43 1.01 21.08 14.53
N LYS A 44 2.00 21.93 14.28
CA LYS A 44 2.79 21.89 13.04
C LYS A 44 3.55 20.59 12.87
N GLU A 45 4.07 20.03 13.96
CA GLU A 45 4.78 18.76 13.90
C GLU A 45 3.82 17.60 13.62
N ASN A 46 2.64 17.60 14.25
CA ASN A 46 1.59 16.62 13.95
C ASN A 46 1.10 16.71 12.50
N GLU A 47 0.86 17.91 11.98
CA GLU A 47 0.50 18.15 10.57
C GLU A 47 1.56 17.58 9.62
N ARG A 48 2.85 17.81 9.90
CA ARG A 48 3.96 17.24 9.10
C ARG A 48 4.00 15.72 9.13
N VAL A 49 3.73 15.12 10.29
CA VAL A 49 3.69 13.67 10.43
C VAL A 49 2.50 13.09 9.64
N GLU A 50 1.33 13.72 9.72
CA GLU A 50 0.14 13.32 8.95
C GLU A 50 0.37 13.41 7.44
N GLU A 51 0.93 14.53 6.96
CA GLU A 51 1.29 14.70 5.54
C GLU A 51 2.26 13.61 5.06
N LYS A 52 3.26 13.27 5.90
CA LYS A 52 4.23 12.22 5.57
C LYS A 52 3.56 10.84 5.50
N ILE A 53 2.64 10.54 6.41
CA ILE A 53 1.88 9.29 6.41
C ILE A 53 0.99 9.20 5.16
N ASP A 54 0.26 10.27 4.82
CA ASP A 54 -0.58 10.31 3.62
C ASP A 54 0.24 10.17 2.34
N PHE A 55 1.37 10.86 2.25
CA PHE A 55 2.28 10.73 1.12
C PHE A 55 2.77 9.29 0.94
N LEU A 56 3.25 8.64 2.01
CA LEU A 56 3.71 7.26 1.98
C LEU A 56 2.59 6.29 1.55
N SER A 57 1.37 6.49 2.05
CA SER A 57 0.19 5.70 1.67
C SER A 57 -0.12 5.83 0.17
N ARG A 58 -0.07 7.04 -0.38
CA ARG A 58 -0.28 7.28 -1.82
C ARG A 58 0.81 6.62 -2.66
N THR A 59 2.08 6.74 -2.29
CA THR A 59 3.18 6.10 -2.99
C THR A 59 3.05 4.57 -2.99
N GLN A 60 2.64 3.97 -1.86
CA GLN A 60 2.40 2.53 -1.78
C GLN A 60 1.27 2.08 -2.71
N LYS A 61 0.15 2.82 -2.75
CA LYS A 61 -0.97 2.52 -3.67
C LYS A 61 -0.55 2.62 -5.13
N LEU A 62 0.21 3.64 -5.50
CA LEU A 62 0.73 3.79 -6.87
C LEU A 62 1.64 2.61 -7.25
N LEU A 63 2.48 2.14 -6.33
CA LEU A 63 3.32 0.97 -6.54
C LEU A 63 2.50 -0.32 -6.72
N GLN A 64 1.47 -0.53 -5.90
CA GLN A 64 0.56 -1.68 -6.05
C GLN A 64 -0.16 -1.67 -7.41
N ILE A 65 -0.69 -0.51 -7.83
CA ILE A 65 -1.33 -0.34 -9.14
C ILE A 65 -0.33 -0.67 -10.25
N LYS A 66 0.90 -0.16 -10.15
CA LYS A 66 1.96 -0.43 -11.12
C LYS A 66 2.27 -1.93 -11.22
N ASN A 67 2.45 -2.62 -10.09
CA ASN A 67 2.73 -4.05 -10.05
C ASN A 67 1.59 -4.86 -10.67
N LEU A 68 0.34 -4.51 -10.37
CA LEU A 68 -0.85 -5.11 -10.97
C LEU A 68 -0.86 -4.98 -12.50
N CYS A 69 -0.50 -3.81 -13.03
CA CYS A 69 -0.39 -3.60 -14.48
C CYS A 69 0.67 -4.51 -15.12
N ASN A 70 1.83 -4.68 -14.50
CA ASN A 70 2.88 -5.55 -15.01
C ASN A 70 2.46 -7.02 -14.99
N VAL A 71 1.81 -7.48 -13.92
CA VAL A 71 1.21 -8.84 -13.84
C VAL A 71 0.18 -9.03 -14.96
N ARG A 72 -0.67 -8.04 -15.23
CA ARG A 72 -1.61 -8.10 -16.36
C ARG A 72 -0.87 -8.26 -17.70
N GLY A 73 0.15 -7.43 -17.94
CA GLY A 73 0.95 -7.52 -19.18
C GLY A 73 1.55 -8.91 -19.37
N ALA A 74 2.04 -9.53 -18.30
CA ALA A 74 2.55 -10.89 -18.31
C ALA A 74 1.46 -11.93 -18.61
N LEU A 75 0.27 -11.79 -18.01
CA LEU A 75 -0.88 -12.64 -18.32
C LEU A 75 -1.31 -12.50 -19.78
N GLU A 76 -1.30 -11.30 -20.34
CA GLU A 76 -1.59 -11.05 -21.76
C GLU A 76 -0.56 -11.70 -22.68
N PHE A 77 0.73 -11.62 -22.34
CA PHE A 77 1.78 -12.34 -23.06
C PHE A 77 1.55 -13.86 -23.05
N ILE A 78 1.26 -14.42 -21.88
CA ILE A 78 0.94 -15.85 -21.72
C ILE A 78 -0.30 -16.21 -22.53
N ARG A 79 -1.35 -15.38 -22.48
CA ARG A 79 -2.55 -15.50 -23.31
C ARG A 79 -2.21 -15.62 -24.78
N SER A 80 -1.36 -14.73 -25.30
CA SER A 80 -0.90 -14.78 -26.68
C SER A 80 -0.12 -16.07 -26.99
N GLN A 81 0.75 -16.54 -26.09
CA GLN A 81 1.49 -17.80 -26.28
C GLN A 81 0.56 -19.02 -26.38
N ILE A 82 -0.45 -19.10 -25.52
CA ILE A 82 -1.45 -20.18 -25.54
C ILE A 82 -2.23 -20.13 -26.84
N ILE A 83 -2.69 -18.93 -27.23
CA ILE A 83 -3.45 -18.73 -28.47
C ILE A 83 -2.61 -19.18 -29.66
N LEU A 84 -1.36 -18.70 -29.79
CA LEU A 84 -0.45 -19.10 -30.87
C LEU A 84 -0.22 -20.61 -30.92
N SER A 85 -0.11 -21.26 -29.77
CA SER A 85 0.06 -22.71 -29.66
C SER A 85 -1.22 -23.48 -30.03
N SER A 86 -2.39 -22.89 -29.78
CA SER A 86 -3.72 -23.48 -30.05
C SER A 86 -4.29 -23.22 -31.45
N ILE A 87 -3.72 -22.28 -32.22
CA ILE A 87 -4.20 -21.81 -33.54
C ILE A 87 -4.16 -22.87 -34.66
N LYS A 88 -3.77 -24.13 -34.38
CA LYS A 88 -4.02 -25.20 -35.35
C LYS A 88 -5.51 -25.46 -35.61
N ASN A 89 -6.48 -25.06 -34.76
CA ASN A 89 -7.89 -25.49 -34.94
C ASN A 89 -9.05 -24.60 -34.43
N LEU A 90 -8.92 -23.30 -34.10
CA LEU A 90 -10.07 -22.55 -33.51
C LEU A 90 -10.34 -21.18 -34.14
N SER A 91 -11.60 -20.97 -34.56
CA SER A 91 -12.15 -19.66 -34.91
C SER A 91 -12.57 -18.90 -33.64
N PHE A 92 -12.22 -17.62 -33.58
CA PHE A 92 -12.41 -16.76 -32.41
C PHE A 92 -13.53 -15.75 -32.65
N SER A 93 -14.56 -15.78 -31.80
CA SER A 93 -15.60 -14.75 -31.74
C SER A 93 -15.74 -14.06 -30.38
N GLU A 94 -15.06 -14.50 -29.31
CA GLU A 94 -15.15 -13.84 -27.99
C GLU A 94 -13.84 -13.88 -27.19
N PRO A 95 -13.49 -12.81 -26.41
CA PRO A 95 -12.09 -12.54 -26.07
C PRO A 95 -11.61 -12.97 -24.67
N ASN A 96 -12.46 -13.44 -23.74
CA ASN A 96 -12.05 -13.46 -22.32
C ASN A 96 -11.83 -14.82 -21.65
N ASP A 97 -12.34 -15.95 -22.17
CA ASP A 97 -12.35 -17.20 -21.37
C ASP A 97 -11.67 -18.42 -22.02
N LYS A 98 -11.33 -18.37 -23.31
CA LYS A 98 -10.83 -19.59 -23.99
C LYS A 98 -9.40 -19.95 -23.60
N ALA A 99 -8.51 -18.98 -23.35
CA ALA A 99 -7.10 -19.27 -23.09
C ALA A 99 -6.86 -19.99 -21.75
N LEU A 100 -7.56 -19.59 -20.68
CA LEU A 100 -7.47 -20.29 -19.40
C LEU A 100 -8.15 -21.64 -19.40
N LYS A 101 -9.25 -21.78 -20.14
CA LYS A 101 -9.88 -23.08 -20.35
C LYS A 101 -8.92 -24.03 -21.07
N VAL A 102 -8.28 -23.56 -22.15
CA VAL A 102 -7.24 -24.31 -22.86
C VAL A 102 -6.07 -24.69 -21.94
N LEU A 103 -5.67 -23.82 -21.00
CA LEU A 103 -4.67 -24.17 -19.98
C LEU A 103 -5.16 -25.24 -18.99
N SER A 104 -6.41 -25.11 -18.56
CA SER A 104 -7.04 -26.04 -17.63
C SER A 104 -7.27 -27.42 -18.25
N ASP A 105 -7.16 -27.52 -19.58
CA ASP A 105 -7.21 -28.76 -20.35
C ASP A 105 -5.79 -29.24 -20.77
N ASN A 106 -4.73 -28.46 -20.49
CA ASN A 106 -3.35 -28.84 -20.80
C ASN A 106 -2.82 -29.82 -19.74
N GLU A 107 -2.59 -31.08 -20.12
CA GLU A 107 -2.15 -32.12 -19.19
C GLU A 107 -0.83 -31.82 -18.47
N GLU A 108 0.13 -31.18 -19.15
CA GLU A 108 1.43 -30.84 -18.56
C GLU A 108 1.25 -29.78 -17.47
N PHE A 109 0.53 -28.71 -17.79
CA PHE A 109 0.21 -27.68 -16.81
C PHE A 109 -0.63 -28.22 -15.64
N ILE A 110 -1.63 -29.06 -15.89
CA ILE A 110 -2.45 -29.68 -14.84
C ILE A 110 -1.58 -30.51 -13.89
N LYS A 111 -0.64 -31.31 -14.44
CA LYS A 111 0.29 -32.12 -13.64
C LYS A 111 1.17 -31.24 -12.77
N GLU A 112 1.76 -30.20 -13.33
CA GLU A 112 2.57 -29.23 -12.58
C GLU A 112 1.76 -28.53 -11.49
N LEU A 113 0.57 -28.01 -11.83
CA LEU A 113 -0.30 -27.33 -10.89
C LEU A 113 -0.75 -28.26 -9.76
N THR A 114 -1.07 -29.52 -10.08
CA THR A 114 -1.45 -30.53 -9.08
C THR A 114 -0.30 -30.85 -8.15
N HIS A 115 0.90 -31.07 -8.69
CA HIS A 115 2.09 -31.35 -7.89
C HIS A 115 2.45 -30.17 -6.98
N ALA A 116 2.38 -28.95 -7.50
CA ALA A 116 2.59 -27.75 -6.70
C ALA A 116 1.51 -27.60 -5.62
N CYS A 117 0.24 -27.92 -5.90
CA CYS A 117 -0.81 -27.91 -4.88
C CYS A 117 -0.50 -28.89 -3.75
N GLU A 118 -0.10 -30.11 -4.08
CA GLU A 118 0.28 -31.14 -3.09
C GLU A 118 1.46 -30.69 -2.24
N ALA A 119 2.51 -30.13 -2.86
CA ALA A 119 3.70 -29.66 -2.16
C ALA A 119 3.45 -28.50 -1.18
N ASN A 120 2.36 -27.75 -1.38
CA ASN A 120 1.96 -26.61 -0.55
C ASN A 120 0.69 -26.87 0.28
N PHE A 121 0.18 -28.11 0.30
CA PHE A 121 -1.04 -28.50 1.01
C PHE A 121 -2.30 -27.69 0.62
N LEU A 122 -2.39 -27.33 -0.67
CA LEU A 122 -3.52 -26.59 -1.23
C LEU A 122 -4.50 -27.53 -1.95
N ARG A 123 -5.78 -27.17 -1.93
CA ARG A 123 -6.81 -27.90 -2.68
C ARG A 123 -6.83 -27.44 -4.13
N TYR A 124 -6.56 -28.36 -5.06
CA TYR A 124 -6.55 -28.08 -6.49
C TYR A 124 -7.80 -27.34 -6.98
N ASN A 125 -9.00 -27.79 -6.57
CA ASN A 125 -10.27 -27.17 -6.99
C ASN A 125 -10.39 -25.69 -6.58
N ASP A 126 -9.84 -25.31 -5.42
CA ASP A 126 -9.90 -23.93 -4.94
C ASP A 126 -8.91 -23.05 -5.72
N VAL A 127 -7.74 -23.60 -6.02
CA VAL A 127 -6.70 -22.99 -6.86
C VAL A 127 -7.18 -22.82 -8.32
N GLN A 128 -7.82 -23.84 -8.87
CA GLN A 128 -8.34 -23.81 -10.24
C GLN A 128 -9.43 -22.74 -10.41
N ARG A 129 -10.29 -22.54 -9.40
CA ARG A 129 -11.27 -21.44 -9.40
C ARG A 129 -10.59 -20.07 -9.41
N SER A 130 -9.46 -19.92 -8.73
CA SER A 130 -8.70 -18.67 -8.72
C SER A 130 -8.12 -18.30 -10.10
N LEU A 131 -7.79 -19.27 -10.96
CA LEU A 131 -7.36 -18.99 -12.34
C LEU A 131 -8.38 -18.12 -13.08
N GLY A 132 -9.66 -18.48 -13.04
CA GLY A 132 -10.73 -17.71 -13.70
C GLY A 132 -10.87 -16.29 -13.15
N GLY A 133 -10.58 -16.09 -11.87
CA GLY A 133 -10.59 -14.76 -11.23
C GLY A 133 -9.43 -13.85 -11.66
N LEU A 134 -8.28 -14.40 -12.07
CA LEU A 134 -7.07 -13.63 -12.34
C LEU A 134 -7.23 -12.61 -13.47
N TYR A 135 -7.88 -12.98 -14.59
CA TYR A 135 -8.11 -12.02 -15.68
C TYR A 135 -9.13 -10.97 -15.28
N HIS A 136 -10.14 -11.30 -14.49
CA HIS A 136 -11.08 -10.30 -13.96
C HIS A 136 -10.39 -9.32 -13.01
N ALA A 137 -9.51 -9.79 -12.13
CA ALA A 137 -8.72 -8.95 -11.22
C ALA A 137 -7.74 -8.05 -11.99
N ALA A 138 -7.13 -8.57 -13.06
CA ALA A 138 -6.14 -7.86 -13.86
C ALA A 138 -6.73 -6.99 -14.99
N SER A 139 -7.98 -7.19 -15.42
CA SER A 139 -8.53 -6.61 -16.67
C SER A 139 -8.98 -5.13 -16.59
N LYS A 140 -8.98 -4.49 -15.42
CA LYS A 140 -9.42 -3.09 -15.30
C LYS A 140 -8.37 -2.12 -15.88
N ASN A 141 -8.63 -1.61 -17.09
CA ASN A 141 -8.16 -0.35 -17.72
C ASN A 141 -6.67 0.08 -17.73
N PHE A 142 -5.69 -0.79 -17.49
CA PHE A 142 -4.27 -0.38 -17.61
C PHE A 142 -3.38 -1.36 -18.39
N HIS A 143 -2.49 -0.83 -19.24
CA HIS A 143 -1.47 -1.58 -19.98
C HIS A 143 -0.15 -1.52 -19.21
N GLY A 144 0.41 -2.68 -18.82
CA GLY A 144 1.75 -2.78 -18.24
C GLY A 144 2.83 -2.73 -19.32
N HIS A 145 3.92 -2.01 -19.06
CA HIS A 145 5.00 -1.76 -20.04
C HIS A 145 6.42 -2.00 -19.48
N GLU A 146 6.57 -2.44 -18.22
CA GLU A 146 7.88 -2.59 -17.59
C GLU A 146 8.35 -4.05 -17.48
N LYS A 147 9.68 -4.23 -17.42
CA LYS A 147 10.34 -5.54 -17.43
C LYS A 147 10.21 -6.32 -16.13
N ASP A 148 10.09 -5.63 -14.99
CA ASP A 148 10.08 -6.28 -13.69
C ASP A 148 8.65 -6.58 -13.25
N ILE A 149 8.29 -7.86 -13.35
CA ILE A 149 7.00 -8.36 -12.88
C ILE A 149 7.09 -8.65 -11.40
N VAL A 150 6.18 -8.07 -10.62
CA VAL A 150 6.13 -8.25 -9.16
C VAL A 150 4.75 -8.76 -8.78
N ILE A 151 4.68 -9.94 -8.16
CA ILE A 151 3.46 -10.44 -7.54
C ILE A 151 3.36 -9.82 -6.15
N ASP A 152 2.41 -8.89 -5.97
CA ASP A 152 2.20 -8.19 -4.71
C ASP A 152 1.06 -8.84 -3.91
N SER A 153 1.36 -9.44 -2.75
CA SER A 153 0.35 -10.16 -1.97
C SER A 153 -0.74 -9.28 -1.40
N ARG A 154 -0.57 -7.95 -1.42
CA ARG A 154 -1.61 -7.01 -1.00
C ARG A 154 -2.68 -6.81 -2.07
N SER A 155 -2.40 -7.21 -3.31
CA SER A 155 -3.30 -7.06 -4.47
C SER A 155 -4.03 -8.35 -4.86
N PHE A 156 -3.63 -9.49 -4.31
CA PHE A 156 -4.13 -10.81 -4.69
C PHE A 156 -4.38 -11.68 -3.47
N THR A 157 -5.35 -12.59 -3.56
CA THR A 157 -5.57 -13.62 -2.54
C THR A 157 -4.42 -14.64 -2.55
N LYS A 158 -4.26 -15.42 -1.47
CA LYS A 158 -3.20 -16.44 -1.37
C LYS A 158 -3.22 -17.44 -2.52
N ASN A 159 -4.40 -17.88 -2.95
CA ASN A 159 -4.53 -18.80 -4.08
C ASN A 159 -4.17 -18.13 -5.40
N GLU A 160 -4.55 -16.86 -5.60
CA GLU A 160 -4.16 -16.10 -6.80
C GLU A 160 -2.65 -15.87 -6.87
N VAL A 161 -2.02 -15.49 -5.75
CA VAL A 161 -0.55 -15.39 -5.63
C VAL A 161 0.09 -16.71 -6.02
N PHE A 162 -0.38 -17.82 -5.44
CA PHE A 162 0.10 -19.17 -5.71
C PHE A 162 0.03 -19.50 -7.21
N VAL A 163 -1.17 -19.34 -7.81
CA VAL A 163 -1.42 -19.63 -9.22
C VAL A 163 -0.55 -18.77 -10.13
N LEU A 164 -0.39 -17.48 -9.84
CA LEU A 164 0.46 -16.59 -10.62
C LEU A 164 1.91 -17.08 -10.66
N GLY A 165 2.45 -17.54 -9.51
CA GLY A 165 3.80 -18.08 -9.48
C GLY A 165 3.95 -19.37 -10.29
N VAL A 166 3.00 -20.32 -10.17
CA VAL A 166 3.00 -21.55 -11.00
C VAL A 166 2.96 -21.19 -12.49
N LEU A 167 2.03 -20.31 -12.87
CA LEU A 167 1.82 -19.90 -14.25
C LEU A 167 3.07 -19.19 -14.82
N PHE A 168 3.67 -18.28 -14.06
CA PHE A 168 4.88 -17.59 -14.50
C PHE A 168 6.08 -18.53 -14.61
N ARG A 169 6.24 -19.52 -13.72
CA ARG A 169 7.30 -20.53 -13.89
C ARG A 169 7.07 -21.42 -15.12
N HIS A 170 5.86 -21.91 -15.32
CA HIS A 170 5.51 -22.74 -16.48
C HIS A 170 5.85 -22.05 -17.81
N PHE A 171 5.55 -20.75 -17.93
CA PHE A 171 5.85 -19.96 -19.12
C PHE A 171 7.21 -19.25 -19.11
N ASN A 172 8.10 -19.58 -18.16
CA ASN A 172 9.43 -18.98 -18.00
C ASN A 172 9.41 -17.44 -17.93
N VAL A 173 8.40 -16.88 -17.27
CA VAL A 173 8.26 -15.45 -17.01
C VAL A 173 8.97 -15.13 -15.68
N PRO A 174 10.05 -14.34 -15.69
CA PRO A 174 10.74 -13.97 -14.46
C PRO A 174 9.87 -13.02 -13.62
N PHE A 175 9.82 -13.25 -12.31
CA PHE A 175 9.06 -12.41 -11.39
C PHE A 175 9.72 -12.31 -10.02
N ASN A 176 9.40 -11.23 -9.31
CA ASN A 176 9.69 -11.03 -7.90
C ASN A 176 8.40 -11.14 -7.08
N TYR A 177 8.54 -11.34 -5.77
CA TYR A 177 7.42 -11.40 -4.83
C TYR A 177 7.54 -10.32 -3.76
N CYS A 178 6.40 -9.71 -3.44
CA CYS A 178 6.27 -8.67 -2.43
C CYS A 178 5.27 -9.14 -1.36
N ASP A 179 5.69 -9.11 -0.09
CA ASP A 179 4.87 -9.56 1.05
C ASP A 179 3.78 -8.57 1.45
N GLU A 180 3.01 -8.92 2.49
CA GLU A 180 1.92 -8.10 3.02
C GLU A 180 2.41 -6.74 3.57
N ASN A 181 3.70 -6.61 3.86
CA ASN A 181 4.35 -5.37 4.32
C ASN A 181 4.90 -4.53 3.16
N GLY A 182 4.80 -5.00 1.92
CA GLY A 182 5.36 -4.34 0.76
C GLY A 182 6.87 -4.52 0.60
N LYS A 183 7.46 -5.57 1.19
CA LYS A 183 8.87 -5.88 1.07
C LYS A 183 9.09 -6.98 0.03
N LEU A 184 10.14 -6.82 -0.78
CA LEU A 184 10.61 -7.88 -1.66
C LEU A 184 11.23 -9.00 -0.83
N VAL A 185 10.65 -10.19 -0.92
CA VAL A 185 11.09 -11.38 -0.19
C VAL A 185 11.04 -12.60 -1.10
N GLU A 186 11.58 -13.72 -0.63
CA GLU A 186 11.50 -14.98 -1.34
C GLU A 186 10.03 -15.42 -1.53
N TYR A 187 9.72 -15.95 -2.70
CA TYR A 187 8.38 -16.43 -3.01
C TYR A 187 8.00 -17.60 -2.08
N PRO A 188 6.86 -17.53 -1.37
CA PRO A 188 6.59 -18.42 -0.23
C PRO A 188 6.13 -19.83 -0.63
N TYR A 189 5.96 -20.11 -1.93
CA TYR A 189 5.44 -21.38 -2.42
C TYR A 189 6.49 -22.17 -3.19
N LYS A 190 6.43 -23.49 -3.04
CA LYS A 190 7.22 -24.44 -3.84
C LYS A 190 6.48 -24.70 -5.15
N VAL A 191 6.98 -24.16 -6.25
CA VAL A 191 6.36 -24.25 -7.57
C VAL A 191 7.35 -24.68 -8.63
#